data_AF-A0AAJ4T7S2-F1
#
_entry.id   AF-A0AAJ4T7S2-F1
#
_cell.length_a   1.000
_cell.length_b   1.000
_cell.length_c   1.000
_cell.angle_alpha   90.00
_cell.angle_beta   90.00
_cell.angle_gamma   90.00
#
_symmetry.space_group_name_H-M   'P 1'
#
loop_
_entity.id
_entity.type
_entity.pdbx_description
1 polymer ?
#
loop_
_entity_poly.entity_id
_entity_poly.type
_entity_poly.pdbx_seq_one_letter_code
_entity_poly.pdbx_strand_id
1 'polypeptide(L)'
;MHKLISELTRLYLFDEQQQYVDADGGAQPLTPAVLARHLSGEQTVAVQLVTGSGLARALVLEFGGKGGGEAHWSALCTIANAVQHELDLPAPAVSISGTAFQLWLSLATPVPAAQARQFVQLLRSTFLPASTDILAVAPPAYVEQVALPPALQPSGKWAAFIHPSMGAAFVDEPGLDMPPPPAAQLGFLESLRSINPGQFAQALAKLQGHAGLSESSPAPVPVAASPVASSATAPGLLLQDATLEDIVRWLHARNIEPTFRHRLP
;
A
#
# COMPACT_ATOMS: atom_id res chain seq x y z
N MET A 1 11.95 -23.17 -6.09
CA MET A 1 11.50 -23.12 -4.69
C MET A 1 12.48 -22.37 -3.78
N HIS A 2 13.73 -22.83 -3.62
CA HIS A 2 14.70 -22.19 -2.70
C HIS A 2 14.86 -20.66 -2.87
N LYS A 3 15.03 -20.17 -4.12
CA LYS A 3 15.11 -18.73 -4.39
C LYS A 3 13.85 -17.96 -4.00
N LEU A 4 12.67 -18.52 -4.24
CA LEU A 4 11.39 -17.90 -3.85
C LEU A 4 11.30 -17.75 -2.34
N ILE A 5 11.65 -18.80 -1.59
CA ILE A 5 11.71 -18.74 -0.11
C ILE A 5 12.70 -17.67 0.34
N SER A 6 13.88 -17.58 -0.31
CA SER A 6 14.87 -16.55 -0.01
C SER A 6 14.33 -15.13 -0.22
N GLU A 7 13.61 -14.88 -1.31
CA GLU A 7 13.03 -13.56 -1.60
C GLU A 7 11.88 -13.21 -0.64
N LEU A 8 11.00 -14.16 -0.32
CA LEU A 8 9.94 -13.97 0.69
C LEU A 8 10.54 -13.66 2.06
N THR A 9 11.59 -14.39 2.44
CA THR A 9 12.31 -14.15 3.70
C THR A 9 12.95 -12.77 3.69
N ARG A 10 13.67 -12.42 2.62
CA ARG A 10 14.30 -11.11 2.44
C ARG A 10 13.31 -9.96 2.61
N LEU A 11 12.13 -10.09 2.02
CA LEU A 11 11.14 -9.01 1.98
C LEU A 11 10.27 -8.94 3.24
N TYR A 12 9.79 -10.07 3.75
CA TYR A 12 8.65 -10.06 4.67
C TYR A 12 8.90 -10.73 6.02
N LEU A 13 10.01 -11.45 6.18
CA LEU A 13 10.34 -12.14 7.43
C LEU A 13 11.63 -11.59 8.03
N PHE A 14 11.71 -11.55 9.36
CA PHE A 14 13.00 -11.42 10.07
C PHE A 14 13.12 -12.51 11.14
N ASP A 15 14.30 -12.62 11.72
CA ASP A 15 14.67 -13.77 12.56
C ASP A 15 13.75 -13.97 13.78
N GLU A 16 13.19 -12.91 14.35
CA GLU A 16 12.22 -13.04 15.46
C GLU A 16 10.79 -13.43 15.01
N GLN A 17 10.50 -13.41 13.70
CA GLN A 17 9.22 -13.82 13.09
C GLN A 17 9.21 -15.28 12.63
N GLN A 18 10.13 -16.10 13.12
CA GLN A 18 10.27 -17.50 12.69
C GLN A 18 9.32 -18.45 13.42
N GLN A 19 8.07 -18.05 13.65
CA GLN A 19 7.04 -18.90 14.24
C GLN A 19 5.73 -18.81 13.46
N TYR A 20 5.06 -19.94 13.34
CA TYR A 20 3.66 -20.02 12.89
C TYR A 20 2.84 -20.73 13.95
N VAL A 21 1.53 -20.46 13.98
CA VAL A 21 0.59 -21.16 14.85
C VAL A 21 0.07 -22.38 14.08
N ASP A 22 0.27 -23.58 14.61
CA ASP A 22 -0.27 -24.81 14.04
C ASP A 22 -1.78 -24.95 14.33
N ALA A 23 -2.40 -26.00 13.79
CA ALA A 23 -3.84 -26.25 13.95
C ALA A 23 -4.24 -26.50 15.42
N ASP A 24 -3.29 -26.92 16.27
CA ASP A 24 -3.48 -27.20 17.70
C ASP A 24 -3.20 -25.97 18.57
N GLY A 25 -2.88 -24.81 17.96
CA GLY A 25 -2.58 -23.56 18.65
C GLY A 25 -1.15 -23.46 19.17
N GLY A 26 -0.28 -24.42 18.83
CA GLY A 26 1.13 -24.44 19.20
C GLY A 26 1.98 -23.51 18.33
N ALA A 27 2.90 -22.76 18.95
CA ALA A 27 3.91 -22.00 18.22
C ALA A 27 5.01 -22.94 17.72
N GLN A 28 5.12 -23.09 16.41
CA GLN A 28 6.09 -23.97 15.75
C GLN A 28 7.12 -23.14 14.97
N PRO A 29 8.37 -23.61 14.83
CA PRO A 29 9.39 -22.92 14.07
C PRO A 29 9.05 -22.87 12.57
N LEU A 30 9.09 -21.67 11.98
CA LEU A 30 8.91 -21.45 10.56
C LEU A 30 10.22 -21.72 9.81
N THR A 31 10.49 -22.99 9.52
CA THR A 31 11.70 -23.41 8.80
C THR A 31 11.54 -23.28 7.27
N PRO A 32 12.64 -23.23 6.49
CA PRO A 32 12.55 -23.29 5.03
C PRO A 32 11.82 -24.53 4.49
N ALA A 33 11.85 -25.66 5.20
CA ALA A 33 11.11 -26.87 4.82
C ALA A 33 9.60 -26.70 5.03
N VAL A 34 9.19 -26.06 6.14
CA VAL A 34 7.78 -25.69 6.39
C VAL A 34 7.28 -24.73 5.32
N LEU A 35 8.08 -23.72 4.97
CA LEU A 35 7.77 -22.80 3.87
C LEU A 35 7.69 -23.54 2.52
N ALA A 36 8.60 -24.47 2.22
CA ALA A 36 8.53 -25.22 0.96
C ALA A 36 7.21 -26.00 0.81
N ARG A 37 6.78 -26.69 1.87
CA ARG A 37 5.49 -27.41 1.91
C ARG A 37 4.29 -26.47 1.85
N HIS A 38 4.45 -25.27 2.44
CA HIS A 38 3.43 -24.23 2.37
C HIS A 38 3.21 -23.74 0.94
N LEU A 39 4.30 -23.38 0.28
CA LEU A 39 4.30 -22.83 -1.08
C LEU A 39 3.94 -23.87 -2.15
N SER A 40 4.04 -25.17 -1.83
CA SER A 40 3.57 -26.27 -2.69
C SER A 40 2.12 -26.68 -2.43
N GLY A 41 1.44 -26.08 -1.44
CA GLY A 41 0.06 -26.39 -1.07
C GLY A 41 -0.12 -27.72 -0.34
N GLU A 42 0.96 -28.36 0.11
CA GLU A 42 0.91 -29.58 0.93
C GLU A 42 0.43 -29.30 2.36
N GLN A 43 0.65 -28.08 2.83
CA GLN A 43 0.13 -27.57 4.10
C GLN A 43 -0.12 -26.06 3.97
N THR A 44 -0.97 -25.47 4.80
CA THR A 44 -1.13 -24.02 4.85
C THR A 44 -0.83 -23.55 6.25
N VAL A 45 0.19 -22.70 6.37
CA VAL A 45 0.59 -22.10 7.64
C VAL A 45 0.35 -20.60 7.57
N ALA A 46 -0.02 -20.03 8.71
CA ALA A 46 -0.22 -18.60 8.84
C ALA A 46 0.92 -18.01 9.67
N VAL A 47 1.66 -17.08 9.08
CA VAL A 47 2.83 -16.44 9.67
C VAL A 47 2.40 -15.20 10.44
N GLN A 48 3.00 -15.00 11.62
CA GLN A 48 2.81 -13.78 12.40
C GLN A 48 3.64 -12.64 11.81
N LEU A 49 2.97 -11.58 11.35
CA LEU A 49 3.58 -10.35 10.84
C LEU A 49 3.97 -9.38 11.95
N VAL A 50 3.55 -9.66 13.19
CA VAL A 50 3.99 -8.96 14.41
C VAL A 50 4.62 -9.98 15.35
N THR A 51 5.84 -9.72 15.81
CA THR A 51 6.52 -10.60 16.77
C THR A 51 5.93 -10.52 18.17
N GLY A 52 6.28 -11.46 19.04
CA GLY A 52 5.99 -11.37 20.48
C GLY A 52 6.62 -10.13 21.15
N SER A 53 7.70 -9.59 20.58
CA SER A 53 8.33 -8.31 20.98
C SER A 53 7.58 -7.07 20.45
N GLY A 54 6.51 -7.25 19.66
CA GLY A 54 5.70 -6.16 19.13
C GLY A 54 6.34 -5.42 17.95
N LEU A 55 7.18 -6.10 17.16
CA LEU A 55 7.85 -5.54 15.99
C LEU A 55 7.26 -6.09 14.69
N ALA A 56 7.15 -5.24 13.68
CA ALA A 56 6.64 -5.58 12.35
C ALA A 56 7.67 -5.22 11.27
N ARG A 57 8.00 -6.18 10.41
CA ARG A 57 8.84 -5.98 9.21
C ARG A 57 8.04 -5.82 7.93
N ALA A 58 6.83 -6.35 7.90
CA ALA A 58 5.95 -6.26 6.75
C ALA A 58 4.66 -5.54 7.16
N LEU A 59 4.18 -4.67 6.28
CA LEU A 59 2.85 -4.08 6.40
C LEU A 59 1.98 -4.68 5.30
N VAL A 60 0.91 -5.38 5.70
CA VAL A 60 -0.05 -5.97 4.79
C VAL A 60 -1.39 -5.29 4.99
N LEU A 61 -1.87 -4.64 3.92
CA LEU A 61 -3.21 -4.06 3.88
C LEU A 61 -4.08 -4.97 3.04
N GLU A 62 -5.19 -5.43 3.60
CA GLU A 62 -6.16 -6.27 2.91
C GLU A 62 -7.36 -5.44 2.44
N PHE A 63 -7.74 -5.62 1.18
CA PHE A 63 -8.84 -4.94 0.50
C PHE A 63 -9.80 -6.00 -0.01
N GLY A 64 -10.89 -6.21 0.71
CA GLY A 64 -11.89 -7.19 0.31
C GLY A 64 -13.01 -7.31 1.32
N GLY A 65 -13.86 -8.29 1.08
CA GLY A 65 -15.13 -8.49 1.78
C GLY A 65 -16.11 -9.21 0.87
N LYS A 66 -17.35 -9.37 1.32
CA LYS A 66 -18.43 -9.88 0.46
C LYS A 66 -18.91 -8.76 -0.48
N GLY A 67 -18.58 -8.88 -1.77
CA GLY A 67 -19.00 -7.94 -2.82
C GLY A 67 -18.09 -6.72 -2.95
N GLY A 68 -18.29 -5.92 -4.01
CA GLY A 68 -17.56 -4.67 -4.24
C GLY A 68 -16.10 -4.82 -4.69
N GLY A 69 -15.77 -5.91 -5.39
CA GLY A 69 -14.43 -6.19 -5.87
C GLY A 69 -13.76 -5.04 -6.63
N GLU A 70 -14.50 -4.36 -7.51
CA GLU A 70 -14.00 -3.20 -8.24
C GLU A 70 -13.61 -2.04 -7.31
N ALA A 71 -14.43 -1.77 -6.30
CA ALA A 71 -14.15 -0.71 -5.32
C ALA A 71 -12.93 -1.06 -4.47
N HIS A 72 -12.80 -2.31 -4.03
CA HIS A 72 -11.63 -2.79 -3.30
C HIS A 72 -10.36 -2.74 -4.14
N TRP A 73 -10.45 -3.14 -5.41
CA TRP A 73 -9.34 -3.05 -6.36
C TRP A 73 -8.91 -1.60 -6.63
N SER A 74 -9.88 -0.71 -6.84
CA SER A 74 -9.64 0.73 -7.02
C SER A 74 -8.98 1.36 -5.79
N ALA A 75 -9.44 0.99 -4.59
CA ALA A 75 -8.84 1.44 -3.33
C ALA A 75 -7.39 0.95 -3.17
N LEU A 76 -7.10 -0.31 -3.54
CA LEU A 76 -5.74 -0.83 -3.55
C LEU A 76 -4.87 -0.03 -4.51
N CYS A 77 -5.31 0.18 -5.75
CA CYS A 77 -4.58 0.98 -6.74
C CYS A 77 -4.30 2.40 -6.23
N THR A 78 -5.29 3.04 -5.61
CA THR A 78 -5.16 4.39 -5.04
C THR A 78 -4.04 4.43 -3.99
N ILE A 79 -4.05 3.49 -3.05
CA ILE A 79 -3.03 3.40 -2.01
C ILE A 79 -1.65 3.06 -2.60
N ALA A 80 -1.58 2.10 -3.53
CA ALA A 80 -0.33 1.68 -4.16
C ALA A 80 0.35 2.81 -4.95
N ASN A 81 -0.45 3.63 -5.63
CA ASN A 81 0.02 4.82 -6.34
C ASN A 81 0.50 5.90 -5.35
N ALA A 82 -0.26 6.16 -4.29
CA ALA A 82 0.14 7.13 -3.28
C ALA A 82 1.45 6.75 -2.56
N VAL A 83 1.63 5.46 -2.25
CA VAL A 83 2.87 4.92 -1.67
C VAL A 83 4.07 5.26 -2.55
N GLN A 84 3.97 5.06 -3.86
CA GLN A 84 5.09 5.28 -4.78
C GLN A 84 5.29 6.76 -5.15
N HIS A 85 4.22 7.47 -5.49
CA HIS A 85 4.32 8.79 -6.09
C HIS A 85 4.25 9.94 -5.08
N GLU A 86 3.40 9.83 -4.05
CA GLU A 86 3.23 10.89 -3.04
C GLU A 86 4.23 10.74 -1.88
N LEU A 87 4.47 9.48 -1.48
CA LEU A 87 5.36 9.15 -0.37
C LEU A 87 6.80 8.84 -0.81
N ASP A 88 7.06 8.68 -2.12
CA ASP A 88 8.37 8.35 -2.69
C ASP A 88 8.97 7.06 -2.09
N LEU A 89 8.10 6.06 -1.87
CA LEU A 89 8.49 4.76 -1.34
C LEU A 89 8.67 3.72 -2.45
N PRO A 90 9.50 2.68 -2.22
CA PRO A 90 9.57 1.51 -3.08
C PRO A 90 8.20 0.93 -3.47
N ALA A 91 8.12 0.37 -4.67
CA ALA A 91 6.94 -0.31 -5.16
C ALA A 91 6.48 -1.42 -4.19
N PRO A 92 5.21 -1.42 -3.76
CA PRO A 92 4.66 -2.52 -2.98
C PRO A 92 4.39 -3.75 -3.86
N ALA A 93 4.33 -4.93 -3.25
CA ALA A 93 3.79 -6.10 -3.95
C ALA A 93 2.27 -6.12 -3.87
N VAL A 94 1.64 -6.75 -4.85
CA VAL A 94 0.20 -6.99 -4.89
C VAL A 94 -0.05 -8.49 -4.92
N SER A 95 -0.99 -8.96 -4.12
CA SER A 95 -1.44 -10.35 -4.15
C SER A 95 -2.94 -10.46 -4.05
N ILE A 96 -3.43 -11.66 -4.35
CA ILE A 96 -4.78 -12.12 -4.06
C ILE A 96 -4.70 -13.20 -2.99
N SER A 97 -5.61 -13.19 -2.01
CA SER A 97 -5.58 -14.09 -0.84
C SER A 97 -6.48 -15.32 -0.97
N GLY A 98 -7.27 -15.41 -2.06
CA GLY A 98 -8.40 -16.33 -2.19
C GLY A 98 -9.74 -15.67 -1.88
N THR A 99 -9.75 -14.58 -1.11
CA THR A 99 -10.97 -13.85 -0.72
C THR A 99 -10.85 -12.33 -0.79
N ALA A 100 -9.65 -11.78 -0.91
CA ALA A 100 -9.38 -10.35 -0.94
C ALA A 100 -8.12 -10.05 -1.77
N PHE A 101 -7.93 -8.77 -2.09
CA PHE A 101 -6.65 -8.26 -2.56
C PHE A 101 -5.78 -7.85 -1.38
N GLN A 102 -4.46 -7.92 -1.53
CA GLN A 102 -3.52 -7.51 -0.49
C GLN A 102 -2.39 -6.68 -1.09
N LEU A 103 -2.02 -5.62 -0.36
CA LEU A 103 -0.89 -4.76 -0.66
C LEU A 103 0.21 -4.97 0.38
N TRP A 104 1.43 -5.24 -0.07
CA TRP A 104 2.54 -5.61 0.80
C TRP A 104 3.65 -4.57 0.74
N LEU A 105 3.96 -3.98 1.88
CA LEU A 105 5.13 -3.13 2.04
C LEU A 105 6.20 -3.86 2.87
N SER A 106 7.42 -3.88 2.36
CA SER A 106 8.58 -4.46 3.04
C SER A 106 9.36 -3.35 3.74
N LEU A 107 9.68 -3.51 5.03
CA LEU A 107 10.54 -2.60 5.77
C LEU A 107 11.95 -3.20 5.91
N ALA A 108 12.98 -2.39 5.68
CA ALA A 108 14.36 -2.83 5.83
C ALA A 108 14.71 -3.11 7.30
N THR A 109 14.16 -2.31 8.21
CA THR A 109 14.28 -2.43 9.65
C THR A 109 12.89 -2.58 10.27
N PRO A 110 12.65 -3.59 11.14
CA PRO A 110 11.38 -3.73 11.83
C PRO A 110 11.04 -2.48 12.66
N VAL A 111 9.76 -2.11 12.70
CA VAL A 111 9.25 -0.98 13.49
C VAL A 111 8.27 -1.47 14.55
N PRO A 112 8.02 -0.70 15.62
CA PRO A 112 6.97 -1.03 16.58
C PRO A 112 5.61 -1.19 15.91
N ALA A 113 4.85 -2.22 16.30
CA ALA A 113 3.54 -2.52 15.75
C ALA A 113 2.56 -1.34 15.88
N ALA A 114 2.65 -0.58 16.97
CA ALA A 114 1.88 0.66 17.13
C ALA A 114 2.18 1.69 16.03
N GLN A 115 3.45 1.84 15.65
CA GLN A 115 3.87 2.74 14.57
C GLN A 115 3.43 2.22 13.20
N ALA A 116 3.52 0.91 12.96
CA ALA A 116 3.00 0.29 11.73
C ALA A 116 1.48 0.50 11.59
N ARG A 117 0.71 0.26 12.66
CA ARG A 117 -0.75 0.51 12.70
C ARG A 117 -1.07 1.98 12.44
N GLN A 118 -0.34 2.90 13.08
CA GLN A 118 -0.51 4.34 12.85
C GLN A 118 -0.24 4.71 11.40
N PHE A 119 0.83 4.20 10.79
CA PHE A 119 1.16 4.44 9.38
C PHE A 119 0.02 3.98 8.47
N VAL A 120 -0.49 2.75 8.64
CA VAL A 120 -1.60 2.22 7.85
C VAL A 120 -2.89 3.03 8.05
N GLN A 121 -3.19 3.42 9.28
CA GLN A 121 -4.36 4.24 9.59
C GLN A 121 -4.30 5.59 8.88
N LEU A 122 -3.14 6.27 8.94
CA LEU A 122 -2.96 7.56 8.28
C LEU A 122 -3.05 7.43 6.76
N LEU A 123 -2.38 6.43 6.18
CA LEU A 123 -2.42 6.14 4.74
C LEU A 123 -3.87 5.99 4.25
N ARG A 124 -4.69 5.24 4.99
CA ARG A 124 -6.12 5.09 4.72
C ARG A 124 -6.87 6.40 4.85
N SER A 125 -6.73 7.12 5.96
CA SER A 125 -7.49 8.36 6.18
C SER A 125 -7.13 9.47 5.19
N THR A 126 -5.89 9.50 4.70
CA THR A 126 -5.41 10.51 3.75
C THR A 126 -5.86 10.22 2.33
N PHE A 127 -5.77 8.96 1.88
CA PHE A 127 -5.98 8.60 0.47
C PHE A 127 -7.30 7.88 0.18
N LEU A 128 -7.99 7.39 1.23
CA LEU A 128 -9.31 6.77 1.15
C LEU A 128 -10.24 7.44 2.18
N PRO A 129 -10.59 8.72 1.99
CA PRO A 129 -11.44 9.44 2.94
C PRO A 129 -12.82 8.79 3.08
N ALA A 130 -13.52 9.13 4.17
CA ALA A 130 -14.78 8.50 4.55
C ALA A 130 -15.78 8.44 3.39
N SER A 131 -16.15 7.22 3.01
CA SER A 131 -17.17 6.91 2.01
C SER A 131 -18.42 6.39 2.72
N THR A 132 -19.58 6.45 2.06
CA THR A 132 -20.81 5.76 2.49
C THR A 132 -21.03 4.43 1.76
N ASP A 133 -20.06 4.00 0.97
CA ASP A 133 -20.14 2.85 0.07
C ASP A 133 -19.54 1.57 0.70
N ILE A 134 -19.33 0.52 -0.10
CA ILE A 134 -18.78 -0.78 0.33
C ILE A 134 -17.47 -0.66 1.14
N LEU A 135 -16.62 0.32 0.85
CA LEU A 135 -15.38 0.59 1.61
C LEU A 135 -15.63 1.09 3.04
N ALA A 136 -16.82 1.61 3.33
CA ALA A 136 -17.25 1.97 4.68
C ALA A 136 -17.64 0.71 5.48
N VAL A 137 -18.28 -0.25 4.81
CA VAL A 137 -18.74 -1.51 5.39
C VAL A 137 -17.56 -2.46 5.61
N ALA A 138 -16.64 -2.51 4.64
CA ALA A 138 -15.45 -3.36 4.65
C ALA A 138 -14.20 -2.50 4.38
N PRO A 139 -13.74 -1.71 5.38
CA PRO A 139 -12.58 -0.87 5.21
C PRO A 139 -11.29 -1.70 5.12
N PRO A 140 -10.26 -1.23 4.38
CA PRO A 140 -9.01 -1.96 4.28
C PRO A 140 -8.38 -2.21 5.65
N ALA A 141 -8.05 -3.47 5.96
CA ALA A 141 -7.59 -3.87 7.29
C ALA A 141 -6.08 -4.07 7.32
N TYR A 142 -5.44 -3.70 8.43
CA TYR A 142 -4.07 -4.12 8.70
C TYR A 142 -4.09 -5.58 9.14
N VAL A 143 -3.32 -6.42 8.46
CA VAL A 143 -3.22 -7.85 8.74
C VAL A 143 -2.00 -8.11 9.60
N GLU A 144 -2.20 -8.79 10.72
CA GLU A 144 -1.12 -9.17 11.65
C GLU A 144 -0.73 -10.65 11.53
N GLN A 145 -1.54 -11.45 10.84
CA GLN A 145 -1.29 -12.86 10.57
C GLN A 145 -1.75 -13.20 9.16
N VAL A 146 -0.91 -13.86 8.36
CA VAL A 146 -1.22 -14.15 6.94
C VAL A 146 -0.63 -15.46 6.47
N ALA A 147 -1.33 -16.15 5.56
CA ALA A 147 -0.75 -17.21 4.75
C ALA A 147 0.07 -16.59 3.61
N LEU A 148 1.40 -16.79 3.60
CA LEU A 148 2.28 -16.15 2.61
C LEU A 148 2.03 -16.70 1.21
N PRO A 149 1.72 -15.85 0.21
CA PRO A 149 1.57 -16.33 -1.16
C PRO A 149 2.89 -16.88 -1.74
N PRO A 150 2.83 -17.88 -2.64
CA PRO A 150 1.67 -18.67 -2.98
C PRO A 150 1.21 -19.63 -1.88
N ALA A 151 -0.11 -19.78 -1.70
CA ALA A 151 -0.68 -20.67 -0.68
C ALA A 151 -2.05 -21.20 -1.08
N LEU A 152 -2.32 -22.49 -0.86
CA LEU A 152 -3.64 -23.09 -1.05
C LEU A 152 -4.56 -22.74 0.12
N GLN A 153 -5.72 -22.12 -0.16
CA GLN A 153 -6.69 -21.76 0.86
C GLN A 153 -7.68 -22.90 1.12
N PRO A 154 -8.36 -22.91 2.30
CA PRO A 154 -9.41 -23.90 2.58
C PRO A 154 -10.56 -23.92 1.56
N SER A 155 -10.78 -22.83 0.83
CA SER A 155 -11.77 -22.75 -0.26
C SER A 155 -11.37 -23.56 -1.50
N GLY A 156 -10.13 -24.06 -1.58
CA GLY A 156 -9.55 -24.69 -2.77
C GLY A 156 -8.91 -23.68 -3.73
N LYS A 157 -9.06 -22.38 -3.50
CA LYS A 157 -8.40 -21.34 -4.30
C LYS A 157 -6.97 -21.10 -3.83
N TRP A 158 -6.11 -20.74 -4.77
CA TRP A 158 -4.74 -20.36 -4.51
C TRP A 158 -4.60 -18.85 -4.34
N ALA A 159 -3.98 -18.45 -3.23
CA ALA A 159 -3.40 -17.13 -3.06
C ALA A 159 -2.12 -17.02 -3.90
N ALA A 160 -1.86 -15.84 -4.49
CA ALA A 160 -0.72 -15.62 -5.36
C ALA A 160 -0.34 -14.13 -5.42
N PHE A 161 0.95 -13.83 -5.57
CA PHE A 161 1.38 -12.53 -6.06
C PHE A 161 0.96 -12.37 -7.52
N ILE A 162 0.51 -11.16 -7.85
CA ILE A 162 0.05 -10.79 -9.20
C ILE A 162 0.72 -9.49 -9.64
N HIS A 163 0.84 -9.32 -10.96
CA HIS A 163 1.16 -8.01 -11.51
C HIS A 163 -0.03 -7.07 -11.32
N PRO A 164 0.17 -5.78 -10.97
CA PRO A 164 -0.93 -4.84 -10.77
C PRO A 164 -1.85 -4.72 -11.99
N SER A 165 -1.34 -4.86 -13.22
CA SER A 165 -2.19 -4.81 -14.42
C SER A 165 -3.18 -5.97 -14.55
N MET A 166 -3.08 -7.01 -13.72
CA MET A 166 -3.97 -8.18 -13.77
C MET A 166 -5.10 -8.12 -12.75
N GLY A 167 -5.13 -7.15 -11.84
CA GLY A 167 -6.09 -7.14 -10.72
C GLY A 167 -7.56 -7.08 -11.13
N ALA A 168 -7.87 -6.44 -12.26
CA ALA A 168 -9.23 -6.38 -12.80
C ALA A 168 -9.81 -7.77 -13.12
N ALA A 169 -8.98 -8.77 -13.43
CA ALA A 169 -9.43 -10.15 -13.69
C ALA A 169 -9.87 -10.89 -12.42
N PHE A 170 -9.62 -10.33 -11.24
CA PHE A 170 -9.79 -10.97 -9.94
C PHE A 170 -10.82 -10.25 -9.06
N VAL A 171 -11.57 -9.29 -9.60
CA VAL A 171 -12.54 -8.48 -8.83
C VAL A 171 -13.65 -9.34 -8.23
N ASP A 172 -14.18 -10.29 -9.00
CA ASP A 172 -15.26 -11.17 -8.51
C ASP A 172 -14.72 -12.33 -7.69
N GLU A 173 -13.57 -12.87 -8.08
CA GLU A 173 -12.98 -14.05 -7.47
C GLU A 173 -11.46 -13.87 -7.30
N PRO A 174 -11.01 -13.33 -6.15
CA PRO A 174 -9.61 -13.03 -5.89
C PRO A 174 -8.81 -14.27 -5.51
N GLY A 175 -8.77 -15.28 -6.38
CA GLY A 175 -7.98 -16.50 -6.21
C GLY A 175 -7.81 -17.28 -7.51
N LEU A 176 -6.78 -18.14 -7.58
CA LEU A 176 -6.55 -19.01 -8.74
C LEU A 176 -7.10 -20.42 -8.50
N ASP A 177 -7.57 -21.09 -9.55
CA ASP A 177 -7.96 -22.51 -9.49
C ASP A 177 -6.77 -23.47 -9.48
N MET A 178 -5.62 -23.00 -9.97
CA MET A 178 -4.41 -23.81 -10.16
C MET A 178 -3.23 -23.20 -9.42
N PRO A 179 -2.26 -24.02 -8.97
CA PRO A 179 -1.06 -23.52 -8.32
C PRO A 179 -0.31 -22.53 -9.23
N PRO A 180 0.04 -21.33 -8.74
CA PRO A 180 0.81 -20.38 -9.53
C PRO A 180 2.24 -20.89 -9.76
N PRO A 181 2.80 -20.73 -10.97
CA PRO A 181 4.17 -21.17 -11.25
C PRO A 181 5.21 -20.49 -10.33
N PRO A 182 6.09 -21.23 -9.63
CA PRO A 182 7.06 -20.63 -8.71
C PRO A 182 8.02 -19.63 -9.36
N ALA A 183 8.33 -19.80 -10.65
CA ALA A 183 9.18 -18.87 -11.40
C ALA A 183 8.49 -17.52 -11.64
N ALA A 184 7.18 -17.52 -11.92
CA ALA A 184 6.41 -16.29 -12.08
C ALA A 184 6.30 -15.55 -10.74
N GLN A 185 6.01 -16.29 -9.65
CA GLN A 185 5.97 -15.72 -8.30
C GLN A 185 7.32 -15.08 -7.91
N LEU A 186 8.44 -15.73 -8.23
CA LEU A 186 9.76 -15.16 -8.01
C LEU A 186 9.98 -13.85 -8.80
N GLY A 187 9.57 -13.83 -10.08
CA GLY A 187 9.69 -12.66 -10.95
C GLY A 187 8.92 -11.43 -10.44
N PHE A 188 7.83 -11.63 -9.70
CA PHE A 188 7.09 -10.53 -9.07
C PHE A 188 7.80 -9.93 -7.84
N LEU A 189 8.76 -10.65 -7.24
CA LEU A 189 9.38 -10.27 -5.96
C LEU A 189 10.83 -9.79 -6.10
N GLU A 190 11.59 -10.31 -7.06
CA GLU A 190 13.04 -10.08 -7.17
C GLU A 190 13.43 -8.60 -7.40
N SER A 191 12.55 -7.83 -8.06
CA SER A 191 12.75 -6.41 -8.31
C SER A 191 12.32 -5.52 -7.13
N LEU A 192 11.56 -6.07 -6.18
CA LEU A 192 11.03 -5.30 -5.05
C LEU A 192 12.13 -4.94 -4.05
N ARG A 193 11.95 -3.79 -3.42
CA ARG A 193 12.90 -3.22 -2.45
C ARG A 193 12.20 -2.94 -1.14
N SER A 194 12.93 -3.08 -0.06
CA SER A 194 12.45 -2.71 1.27
C SER A 194 12.58 -1.21 1.48
N ILE A 195 11.60 -0.61 2.14
CA ILE A 195 11.59 0.78 2.58
C ILE A 195 12.68 0.94 3.65
N ASN A 196 13.61 1.87 3.43
CA ASN A 196 14.63 2.15 4.44
C ASN A 196 14.09 3.01 5.60
N PRO A 197 14.77 3.06 6.76
CA PRO A 197 14.27 3.79 7.92
C PRO A 197 14.01 5.29 7.68
N GLY A 198 14.85 5.94 6.87
CA GLY A 198 14.69 7.36 6.53
C GLY A 198 13.46 7.61 5.66
N GLN A 199 13.25 6.77 4.64
CA GLN A 199 12.05 6.81 3.80
C GLN A 199 10.78 6.60 4.63
N PHE A 200 10.78 5.61 5.52
CA PHE A 200 9.62 5.33 6.39
C PHE A 200 9.31 6.51 7.32
N ALA A 201 10.33 7.06 8.00
CA ALA A 201 10.15 8.22 8.89
C ALA A 201 9.65 9.45 8.14
N GLN A 202 10.18 9.73 6.95
CA GLN A 202 9.75 10.84 6.10
C GLN A 202 8.28 10.66 5.66
N ALA A 203 7.92 9.46 5.20
CA ALA A 203 6.55 9.17 4.78
C ALA A 203 5.56 9.28 5.95
N LEU A 204 5.93 8.79 7.14
CA LEU A 204 5.11 8.93 8.35
C LEU A 204 4.91 10.40 8.72
N ALA A 205 5.97 11.22 8.68
CA ALA A 205 5.88 12.66 8.97
C ALA A 205 5.01 13.39 7.95
N LYS A 206 5.13 13.07 6.66
CA LYS A 206 4.24 13.60 5.60
C LYS A 206 2.77 13.28 5.91
N LEU A 207 2.48 12.03 6.25
CA LEU A 207 1.13 11.56 6.58
C LEU A 207 0.56 12.24 7.84
N GLN A 208 1.37 12.41 8.88
CA GLN A 208 0.99 13.14 10.10
C GLN A 208 0.67 14.61 9.81
N GLY A 209 1.44 15.24 8.91
CA GLY A 209 1.16 16.61 8.45
C GLY A 209 -0.21 16.75 7.77
N HIS A 210 -0.61 15.78 6.95
CA HIS A 210 -1.94 15.77 6.32
C HIS A 210 -3.06 15.63 7.34
N ALA A 211 -2.84 14.87 8.41
CA ALA A 211 -3.82 14.69 9.48
C ALA A 211 -3.85 15.85 10.49
N GLY A 212 -3.02 16.90 10.31
CA GLY A 212 -2.87 17.98 11.29
C GLY A 212 -2.28 17.53 12.63
N LEU A 213 -1.62 16.36 12.64
CA LEU A 213 -1.03 15.74 13.84
C LEU A 213 0.45 16.12 14.01
N SER A 214 1.03 16.88 13.08
CA SER A 214 2.33 17.49 13.30
C SER A 214 2.19 18.54 14.39
N GLU A 215 2.93 18.37 15.49
CA GLU A 215 3.01 19.35 16.57
C GLU A 215 3.22 20.74 15.98
N SER A 216 2.33 21.64 16.38
CA SER A 216 2.46 23.08 16.24
C SER A 216 3.87 23.48 16.69
N SER A 217 4.76 23.73 15.73
CA SER A 217 5.93 24.57 15.98
C SER A 217 5.40 25.84 16.65
N PRO A 218 5.96 26.28 17.80
CA PRO A 218 5.42 27.42 18.51
C PRO A 218 5.42 28.62 17.56
N ALA A 219 4.24 29.20 17.38
CA ALA A 219 4.07 30.40 16.58
C ALA A 219 5.03 31.48 17.11
N PRO A 220 5.80 32.18 16.26
CA PRO A 220 6.49 33.37 16.69
C PRO A 220 5.42 34.36 17.15
N VAL A 221 5.53 34.79 18.40
CA VAL A 221 4.67 35.83 18.99
C VAL A 221 4.68 37.08 18.09
N PRO A 222 3.54 37.53 17.55
CA PRO A 222 3.53 38.74 16.75
C PRO A 222 3.50 39.96 17.70
N VAL A 223 4.56 40.77 17.64
CA VAL A 223 4.56 42.12 18.20
C VAL A 223 3.72 43.01 17.27
N ALA A 224 2.59 43.50 17.76
CA ALA A 224 1.79 44.58 17.17
C ALA A 224 2.61 45.89 17.13
N ALA A 225 2.49 46.85 16.22
CA ALA A 225 1.72 47.08 14.99
C ALA A 225 2.28 48.35 14.32
N SER A 226 2.06 48.54 13.01
CA SER A 226 1.53 49.78 12.40
C SER A 226 1.29 49.63 10.89
N PRO A 227 0.29 50.33 10.31
CA PRO A 227 -0.31 49.99 9.02
C PRO A 227 0.28 50.79 7.86
N VAL A 228 0.55 50.14 6.72
CA VAL A 228 0.76 50.84 5.45
C VAL A 228 0.14 50.08 4.28
N ALA A 229 -0.77 50.78 3.62
CA ALA A 229 -1.21 50.71 2.22
C ALA A 229 -1.60 49.35 1.61
N SER A 230 -2.91 49.25 1.37
CA SER A 230 -3.57 48.32 0.46
C SER A 230 -2.97 48.42 -0.95
N SER A 231 -2.44 47.30 -1.46
CA SER A 231 -2.24 47.08 -2.89
C SER A 231 -2.94 45.79 -3.28
N ALA A 232 -4.09 45.98 -3.95
CA ALA A 232 -4.86 44.90 -4.55
C ALA A 232 -4.00 44.20 -5.60
N THR A 233 -3.66 42.93 -5.35
CA THR A 233 -3.05 42.04 -6.33
C THR A 233 -4.08 40.96 -6.66
N ALA A 234 -4.31 40.78 -7.95
CA ALA A 234 -5.43 40.06 -8.56
C ALA A 234 -5.61 38.61 -8.07
N PRO A 235 -6.86 38.10 -8.08
CA PRO A 235 -7.17 36.72 -7.69
C PRO A 235 -6.47 35.73 -8.62
N GLY A 236 -5.76 34.77 -8.01
CA GLY A 236 -5.17 33.62 -8.69
C GLY A 236 -6.26 32.82 -9.39
N LEU A 237 -6.14 32.72 -10.70
CA LEU A 237 -6.99 31.91 -11.56
C LEU A 237 -6.83 30.44 -11.15
N LEU A 238 -7.79 29.90 -10.40
CA LEU A 238 -7.91 28.47 -10.16
C LEU A 238 -8.21 27.79 -11.50
N LEU A 239 -7.42 26.77 -11.85
CA LEU A 239 -7.49 26.05 -13.13
C LEU A 239 -8.84 25.33 -13.37
N GLN A 240 -9.75 25.37 -12.40
CA GLN A 240 -11.04 24.70 -12.43
C GLN A 240 -12.17 25.54 -13.08
N ASP A 241 -11.95 26.84 -13.33
CA ASP A 241 -12.95 27.75 -13.94
C ASP A 241 -12.42 28.54 -15.16
N ALA A 242 -11.24 28.21 -15.68
CA ALA A 242 -10.63 28.93 -16.81
C ALA A 242 -11.21 28.47 -18.14
N THR A 243 -11.71 29.41 -18.97
CA THR A 243 -12.11 29.08 -20.34
C THR A 243 -10.88 28.82 -21.21
N LEU A 244 -11.09 28.18 -22.36
CA LEU A 244 -10.04 27.86 -23.32
C LEU A 244 -9.27 29.11 -23.77
N GLU A 245 -9.94 30.26 -23.88
CA GLU A 245 -9.31 31.55 -24.20
C GLU A 245 -8.38 32.05 -23.09
N ASP A 246 -8.70 31.79 -21.82
CA ASP A 246 -7.89 32.23 -20.68
C ASP A 246 -6.61 31.40 -20.55
N ILE A 247 -6.71 30.09 -20.84
CA ILE A 247 -5.56 29.18 -20.88
C ILE A 247 -4.59 29.59 -21.99
N VAL A 248 -5.10 29.89 -23.18
CA VAL A 248 -4.27 30.32 -24.32
C VAL A 248 -3.57 31.64 -24.01
N ARG A 249 -4.27 32.62 -23.44
CA ARG A 249 -3.70 33.92 -23.05
C ARG A 249 -2.59 33.78 -22.00
N TRP A 250 -2.78 32.90 -21.02
CA TRP A 250 -1.78 32.60 -19.99
C TRP A 250 -0.52 31.94 -20.57
N LEU A 251 -0.67 31.03 -21.53
CA LEU A 251 0.46 30.36 -22.19
C LEU A 251 1.26 31.31 -23.08
N HIS A 252 0.58 32.19 -23.83
CA HIS A 252 1.25 33.23 -24.61
C HIS A 252 2.01 34.23 -23.75
N ALA A 253 1.48 34.61 -22.57
CA ALA A 253 2.18 35.48 -21.63
C ALA A 253 3.49 34.86 -21.08
N ARG A 254 3.67 33.54 -21.23
CA ARG A 254 4.87 32.79 -20.83
C ARG A 254 5.73 32.33 -22.02
N ASN A 255 5.49 32.83 -23.23
CA ASN A 255 6.17 32.41 -24.48
C ASN A 255 6.07 30.90 -24.77
N ILE A 256 4.98 30.25 -24.34
CA ILE A 256 4.71 28.85 -24.66
C ILE A 256 3.69 28.82 -25.79
N GLU A 257 4.05 28.30 -26.97
CA GLU A 257 3.11 28.08 -28.07
C GLU A 257 2.31 26.79 -27.84
N PRO A 258 0.99 26.86 -27.59
CA PRO A 258 0.17 25.67 -27.44
C PRO A 258 -0.14 25.06 -28.81
N THR A 259 0.50 23.93 -29.14
CA THR A 259 0.10 23.13 -30.30
C THR A 259 -1.02 22.16 -29.90
N PHE A 260 -2.28 22.57 -30.06
CA PHE A 260 -3.42 21.66 -29.88
C PHE A 260 -3.66 20.86 -31.18
N ARG A 261 -3.25 19.59 -31.21
CA ARG A 261 -3.63 18.67 -32.29
C ARG A 261 -4.98 18.04 -31.97
N HIS A 262 -6.05 18.55 -32.56
CA HIS A 262 -7.33 17.84 -32.60
C HIS A 262 -7.17 16.56 -33.42
N ARG A 263 -7.36 15.40 -32.81
CA ARG A 263 -7.72 14.18 -33.53
C ARG A 263 -9.24 14.16 -33.63
N LEU A 264 -9.76 14.42 -34.82
CA LEU A 264 -11.15 14.12 -35.16
C LEU A 264 -11.34 12.60 -35.25
N PRO A 265 -12.55 12.09 -34.94
CA PRO A 265 -12.85 10.66 -34.86
C PRO A 265 -12.72 9.92 -36.20
#